data_AF-A0A847A5R3-F1
#
_entry.id   AF-A0A847A5R3-F1
#
_cell.length_a   1.000
_cell.length_b   1.000
_cell.length_c   1.000
_cell.angle_alpha   90.00
_cell.angle_beta   90.00
_cell.angle_gamma   90.00
#
_symmetry.space_group_name_H-M   'P 1'
#
loop_
_entity.id
_entity.type
_entity.pdbx_description
1 polymer ?
#
loop_
_entity_poly.entity_id
_entity_poly.type
_entity_poly.pdbx_seq_one_letter_code
_entity_poly.pdbx_strand_id
1 'polypeptide(L)'
;MNNRLGYVYGIGAYLCWGVFPLFYMLLAAVDSFELVPWRVLAALAVCLVIVTLLRRWPAGGAIVRSPRMMGWFALSSVLLYANWQIFVTGVVTGHIIEVSLGYFINPVFT
;
A
#
# COMPACT_ATOMS: atom_id res chain seq x y z
N MET A 1 17.96 12.23 -17.12
CA MET A 1 17.04 11.08 -16.90
C MET A 1 16.37 10.76 -18.23
N ASN A 2 16.46 9.53 -18.72
CA ASN A 2 15.92 9.15 -20.04
C ASN A 2 14.38 9.11 -19.98
N ASN A 3 13.69 10.15 -20.47
CA ASN A 3 12.22 10.24 -20.45
C ASN A 3 11.52 8.99 -21.03
N ARG A 4 12.12 8.32 -22.02
CA ARG A 4 11.62 7.05 -22.58
C ARG A 4 11.52 5.91 -21.55
N LEU A 5 12.50 5.78 -20.65
CA LEU A 5 12.46 4.77 -19.59
C LEU A 5 11.40 5.12 -18.53
N GLY A 6 11.19 6.40 -18.26
CA GLY A 6 10.13 6.87 -17.37
C GLY A 6 8.74 6.43 -17.83
N TYR A 7 8.44 6.55 -19.13
CA TYR A 7 7.17 6.07 -19.68
C TYR A 7 7.00 4.56 -19.54
N VAL A 8 8.05 3.77 -19.80
CA VAL A 8 8.01 2.31 -19.67
C VAL A 8 7.76 1.90 -18.21
N TYR A 9 8.45 2.52 -17.25
CA TYR A 9 8.22 2.25 -15.84
C TYR A 9 6.82 2.66 -15.38
N GLY A 10 6.31 3.80 -15.85
CA GLY A 10 4.95 4.25 -15.55
C GLY A 10 3.90 3.26 -16.06
N ILE A 11 3.96 2.88 -17.34
CA ILE A 11 3.02 1.91 -17.94
C ILE A 11 3.11 0.57 -17.20
N GLY A 12 4.32 0.06 -16.96
CA GLY A 12 4.51 -1.19 -16.23
C GLY A 12 3.92 -1.15 -14.83
N ALA A 13 4.15 -0.06 -14.09
CA ALA A 13 3.58 0.12 -12.76
C ALA A 13 2.04 0.14 -12.78
N TYR A 14 1.43 0.90 -13.71
CA TYR A 14 -0.03 0.96 -13.84
C TYR A 14 -0.64 -0.37 -14.26
N LEU A 15 0.01 -1.15 -15.13
CA LEU A 15 -0.44 -2.49 -15.50
C LEU A 15 -0.36 -3.45 -14.30
N CYS A 16 0.77 -3.46 -13.58
CA CYS A 16 0.91 -4.26 -12.36
C CYS A 16 -0.18 -3.92 -11.33
N TRP A 17 -0.47 -2.63 -11.16
CA TRP A 17 -1.49 -2.17 -10.24
C TRP A 17 -2.92 -2.50 -10.72
N GLY A 18 -3.18 -2.40 -12.03
CA GLY A 18 -4.48 -2.71 -12.63
C GLY A 18 -4.83 -4.21 -12.60
N VAL A 19 -3.84 -5.09 -12.57
CA VAL A 19 -4.04 -6.55 -12.41
C VAL A 19 -4.26 -6.93 -10.94
N PHE A 20 -3.92 -6.06 -10.00
CA PHE A 20 -3.97 -6.34 -8.56
C PHE A 20 -5.36 -6.74 -8.01
N PRO A 21 -6.49 -6.16 -8.46
CA PRO A 21 -7.82 -6.64 -8.06
C PRO A 21 -8.08 -8.11 -8.39
N LEU A 22 -7.55 -8.60 -9.52
CA LEU A 22 -7.71 -10.01 -9.93
C LEU A 22 -7.05 -10.95 -8.94
N PHE A 23 -5.90 -10.57 -8.37
CA PHE A 23 -5.24 -11.35 -7.32
C PHE A 23 -6.11 -11.47 -6.07
N TYR A 24 -6.77 -10.39 -5.64
CA TYR A 24 -7.65 -10.46 -4.46
C TYR A 24 -8.95 -11.21 -4.73
N MET A 25 -9.47 -11.19 -5.94
CA MET A 25 -10.60 -12.05 -6.32
C MET A 25 -10.28 -13.53 -6.19
N LEU A 26 -9.07 -13.94 -6.60
CA LEU A 26 -8.61 -15.33 -6.43
C LEU A 26 -8.51 -15.73 -4.95
N LEU A 27 -8.37 -14.74 -4.05
CA LEU A 27 -8.32 -14.90 -2.61
C LEU A 27 -9.63 -14.57 -1.91
N ALA A 28 -10.76 -14.45 -2.63
CA ALA A 28 -12.05 -14.06 -2.06
C ALA A 28 -12.58 -15.04 -0.99
N ALA A 29 -12.02 -16.26 -0.91
CA ALA A 29 -12.32 -17.22 0.15
C ALA A 29 -11.67 -16.87 1.50
N VAL A 30 -10.67 -15.99 1.52
CA VAL A 30 -9.98 -15.51 2.72
C VAL A 30 -10.63 -14.22 3.19
N ASP A 31 -10.81 -14.08 4.51
CA ASP A 31 -11.41 -12.88 5.07
C ASP A 31 -10.56 -11.63 4.78
N SER A 32 -11.22 -10.53 4.44
CA SER A 32 -10.52 -9.30 4.07
C SER A 32 -9.75 -8.72 5.26
N PHE A 33 -10.18 -8.97 6.50
CA PHE A 33 -9.44 -8.57 7.70
C PHE A 33 -8.20 -9.43 7.97
N GLU A 34 -8.03 -10.56 7.28
CA GLU A 34 -6.78 -11.34 7.33
C GLU A 34 -5.82 -10.94 6.20
N LEU A 35 -6.35 -10.65 5.01
CA LEU A 35 -5.55 -10.32 3.81
C LEU A 35 -4.69 -9.05 3.98
N VAL A 36 -5.26 -7.97 4.53
CA VAL A 36 -4.53 -6.70 4.68
C VAL A 36 -3.42 -6.81 5.73
N PRO A 37 -3.63 -7.36 6.93
CA PRO A 37 -2.54 -7.61 7.88
C PRO A 37 -1.40 -8.46 7.34
N TRP A 38 -1.70 -9.55 6.60
CA TRP A 38 -0.67 -10.37 5.97
C TRP A 38 0.23 -9.55 5.04
N ARG A 39 -0.38 -8.66 4.26
CA ARG A 39 0.36 -7.75 3.39
C ARG A 39 1.21 -6.75 4.18
N VAL A 40 0.69 -6.19 5.27
CA VAL A 40 1.43 -5.26 6.13
C VAL A 40 2.66 -5.96 6.73
N LEU A 41 2.51 -7.19 7.22
CA LEU A 41 3.60 -7.99 7.75
C LEU A 41 4.65 -8.33 6.67
N ALA A 42 4.22 -8.69 5.46
CA ALA A 42 5.13 -8.93 4.35
C ALA A 42 5.92 -7.67 3.95
N ALA A 43 5.24 -6.52 3.86
CA ALA A 43 5.89 -5.23 3.59
C ALA A 43 6.88 -4.85 4.69
N LEU A 44 6.51 -5.05 5.96
CA LEU A 44 7.39 -4.82 7.10
C LEU A 44 8.64 -5.69 7.02
N ALA A 45 8.50 -6.98 6.72
CA ALA A 45 9.63 -7.89 6.57
C ALA A 45 10.59 -7.42 5.46
N VAL A 46 10.06 -7.06 4.29
CA VAL A 46 10.87 -6.53 3.17
C VAL A 46 11.57 -5.22 3.56
N CYS A 47 10.85 -4.30 4.21
CA CYS A 47 11.42 -3.04 4.70
C CYS A 47 12.56 -3.28 5.70
N LEU A 48 12.40 -4.22 6.65
CA LEU A 48 13.44 -4.57 7.62
C LEU A 48 14.68 -5.13 6.93
N VAL A 49 14.51 -6.00 5.93
CA VAL A 49 15.63 -6.51 5.12
C VAL A 49 16.36 -5.36 4.43
N ILE A 50 15.63 -4.45 3.77
CA ILE A 50 16.24 -3.30 3.08
C ILE A 50 16.98 -2.39 4.07
N VAL A 51 16.38 -2.05 5.21
CA VAL A 51 17.02 -1.21 6.24
C VAL A 51 18.29 -1.89 6.79
N THR A 52 18.27 -3.21 6.93
CA THR A 52 19.44 -4.00 7.34
C THR A 52 20.56 -3.91 6.32
N LEU A 53 20.26 -4.16 5.04
CA LEU A 53 21.24 -4.11 3.95
C LEU A 53 21.83 -2.70 3.77
N LEU A 54 21.01 -1.66 3.93
CA LEU A 54 21.44 -0.27 3.84
C LEU A 54 22.04 0.28 5.15
N ARG A 55 22.02 -0.50 6.24
CA ARG A 55 22.50 -0.12 7.58
C ARG A 55 21.92 1.20 8.11
N ARG A 56 20.64 1.47 7.79
CA ARG A 56 19.94 2.74 8.11
C ARG A 56 19.21 2.76 9.46
N TRP A 57 19.50 1.80 10.34
CA TRP A 57 18.90 1.69 11.67
C TRP A 57 18.93 2.96 12.53
N PRO A 58 20.01 3.78 12.54
CA PRO A 58 20.02 5.02 13.33
C PRO A 58 18.92 6.02 12.94
N ALA A 59 18.58 6.09 11.64
CA ALA A 59 17.51 6.95 11.15
C ALA A 59 16.13 6.46 11.64
N GLY A 60 15.90 5.15 11.63
CA GLY A 60 14.69 4.55 12.22
C GLY A 60 14.57 4.83 13.71
N GLY A 61 15.67 4.70 14.47
CA GLY A 61 15.70 5.01 15.90
C GLY A 61 15.39 6.48 16.22
N ALA A 62 15.79 7.42 15.37
CA ALA A 62 15.47 8.84 15.53
C ALA A 62 13.97 9.13 15.39
N ILE A 63 13.29 8.44 14.48
CA ILE A 63 11.84 8.54 14.29
C ILE A 63 11.11 8.00 15.52
N VAL A 64 11.52 6.83 16.02
CA VAL A 64 10.87 6.17 17.16
C VAL A 64 10.96 7.01 18.44
N ARG A 65 12.05 7.76 18.60
CA ARG A 65 12.26 8.65 19.75
C ARG A 65 11.47 9.96 19.69
N SER A 66 10.83 10.29 18.55
CA SER A 66 10.02 11.49 18.40
C SER A 66 8.53 11.15 18.55
N PRO A 67 7.89 11.43 19.70
CA PRO A 67 6.47 11.10 19.90
C PRO A 67 5.56 11.84 18.94
N ARG A 68 5.91 13.07 18.55
CA ARG A 68 5.19 13.83 17.52
C ARG A 68 5.23 13.13 16.17
N MET A 69 6.41 12.65 15.76
CA MET A 69 6.56 11.95 14.49
C MET A 69 5.84 10.59 14.52
N MET A 70 5.94 9.88 15.63
CA MET A 70 5.20 8.63 15.85
C MET A 70 3.68 8.84 15.78
N GLY A 71 3.16 9.94 16.34
CA GLY A 71 1.75 10.29 16.24
C GLY A 71 1.28 10.47 14.80
N TRP A 72 2.07 11.16 13.97
CA TRP A 72 1.79 11.27 12.54
C TRP A 72 1.87 9.95 11.80
N PHE A 73 2.89 9.13 12.08
CA PHE A 73 3.01 7.78 11.49
C PHE A 73 1.85 6.86 11.90
N ALA A 74 1.40 6.94 13.16
CA ALA A 74 0.25 6.18 13.64
C ALA A 74 -1.03 6.62 12.89
N LEU A 75 -1.28 7.92 12.79
CA LEU A 75 -2.43 8.43 12.05
C LEU A 75 -2.38 8.03 10.56
N SER A 76 -1.24 8.24 9.89
CA SER A 76 -1.08 7.88 8.48
C SER A 76 -1.20 6.39 8.25
N SER A 77 -0.70 5.53 9.16
CA SER A 77 -0.83 4.08 9.04
C SER A 77 -2.27 3.61 9.24
N VAL A 78 -3.04 4.21 10.15
CA VAL A 78 -4.47 3.92 10.32
C VAL A 78 -5.26 4.33 9.07
N LEU A 79 -5.00 5.53 8.53
CA LEU A 79 -5.67 6.00 7.31
C LEU A 79 -5.31 5.11 6.10
N LEU A 80 -4.04 4.75 5.97
CA LEU A 80 -3.56 3.85 4.92
C LEU A 80 -4.19 2.45 5.05
N TYR A 81 -4.27 1.92 6.28
CA TYR A 81 -4.93 0.64 6.55
C TYR A 81 -6.40 0.70 6.18
N ALA A 82 -7.14 1.70 6.65
CA ALA A 82 -8.56 1.87 6.34
C ALA A 82 -8.80 1.97 4.82
N ASN A 83 -7.97 2.74 4.12
CA ASN A 83 -8.02 2.86 2.66
C ASN A 83 -7.84 1.50 1.96
N TRP A 84 -6.84 0.71 2.38
CA TRP A 84 -6.62 -0.63 1.83
C TRP A 84 -7.71 -1.61 2.20
N GLN A 85 -8.24 -1.53 3.42
CA GLN A 85 -9.31 -2.40 3.90
C GLN A 85 -10.59 -2.19 3.09
N ILE A 86 -10.97 -0.92 2.86
CA ILE A 86 -12.12 -0.56 2.03
C ILE A 86 -11.92 -1.07 0.60
N PHE A 87 -10.72 -0.89 0.03
CA PHE A 87 -10.40 -1.38 -1.31
C PHE A 87 -10.54 -2.89 -1.43
N VAL A 88 -9.85 -3.66 -0.58
CA VAL A 88 -9.87 -5.13 -0.63
C VAL A 88 -11.26 -5.65 -0.41
N THR A 89 -11.99 -5.11 0.58
CA THR A 89 -13.38 -5.50 0.87
C THR A 89 -14.28 -5.23 -0.33
N GLY A 90 -14.19 -4.08 -0.97
CA GLY A 90 -14.98 -3.78 -2.16
C GLY A 90 -14.64 -4.69 -3.34
N VAL A 91 -13.36 -5.02 -3.56
CA VAL A 91 -12.95 -5.95 -4.61
C VAL A 91 -13.50 -7.36 -4.36
N VAL A 92 -13.33 -7.91 -3.15
CA VAL A 92 -13.79 -9.29 -2.86
C VAL A 92 -15.32 -9.41 -2.77
N THR A 93 -16.04 -8.32 -2.51
CA THR A 93 -17.51 -8.28 -2.55
C THR A 93 -18.10 -7.95 -3.93
N GLY A 94 -17.26 -7.78 -4.95
CA GLY A 94 -17.70 -7.53 -6.34
C GLY A 94 -17.94 -6.07 -6.72
N HIS A 95 -17.72 -5.12 -5.80
CA HIS A 95 -17.91 -3.67 -5.99
C HIS A 95 -16.68 -2.98 -6.60
N ILE A 96 -16.05 -3.59 -7.60
CA ILE A 96 -14.75 -3.12 -8.13
C ILE A 96 -14.90 -1.77 -8.82
N ILE A 97 -16.03 -1.52 -9.48
CA ILE A 97 -16.28 -0.30 -10.24
C ILE A 97 -16.42 0.87 -9.27
N GLU A 98 -17.17 0.71 -8.19
CA GLU A 98 -17.37 1.69 -7.12
C GLU A 98 -16.05 2.05 -6.45
N VAL A 99 -15.25 1.03 -6.12
CA VAL A 99 -13.93 1.22 -5.52
C VAL A 99 -12.99 1.94 -6.48
N SER A 100 -12.97 1.56 -7.76
CA SER A 100 -12.14 2.20 -8.79
C SER A 100 -12.52 3.66 -9.01
N LEU A 101 -13.82 3.98 -9.02
CA LEU A 101 -14.32 5.35 -9.06
C LEU A 101 -13.86 6.15 -7.84
N GLY A 102 -13.89 5.57 -6.64
CA GLY A 102 -13.32 6.18 -5.45
C GLY A 102 -11.84 6.54 -5.62
N TYR A 103 -11.04 5.65 -6.22
CA TYR A 103 -9.63 5.92 -6.51
C TYR A 103 -9.42 7.00 -7.59
N PHE A 104 -10.31 7.12 -8.57
CA PHE A 104 -10.25 8.20 -9.57
C PHE A 104 -10.53 9.59 -9.00
N ILE A 105 -11.14 9.68 -7.81
CA ILE A 105 -11.36 10.96 -7.12
C ILE A 105 -10.12 11.41 -6.32
N ASN A 106 -9.24 10.49 -5.91
CA ASN A 106 -8.04 10.83 -5.13
C ASN A 106 -7.16 11.99 -5.68
N PRO A 107 -6.98 12.16 -7.00
CA PRO A 107 -6.22 13.31 -7.56
C PRO A 107 -6.83 14.69 -7.29
N VAL A 108 -8.09 14.77 -6.84
CA VAL A 108 -8.72 16.03 -6.40
C VAL A 108 -8.26 16.41 -4.99
N PHE A 109 -7.86 15.41 -4.19
CA PHE A 109 -7.52 15.57 -2.77
C PHE A 109 -6.02 15.47 -2.47
N THR A 110 -5.23 14.92 -3.40
CA THR A 110 -3.78 14.66 -3.27
C THR A 110 -3.00 15.59 -4.18
#